data_AF-A0A1C2JI30-F1
#
_entry.id   AF-A0A1C2JI30-F1
#
_cell.length_a   1.000
_cell.length_b   1.000
_cell.length_c   1.000
_cell.angle_alpha   90.00
_cell.angle_beta   90.00
_cell.angle_gamma   90.00
#
_symmetry.space_group_name_H-M   'P 1'
#
loop_
_entity.id
_entity.type
_entity.pdbx_description
1 polymer ?
#
loop_
_entity_poly.entity_id
_entity_poly.type
_entity_poly.pdbx_seq_one_letter_code
_entity_poly.pdbx_strand_id
1 'polypeptide(L)'
;MNKAAYALKLPQSLKTAAQRLAREDGVSLNQWITVALAEKVGAVETAADFFKRRGSNASPADFQEILDKVRSDPPTKDDELPEW
;
A
#
# COMPACT_ATOMS: atom_id res chain seq x y z
N MET A 1 23.19 22.70 0.14
CA MET A 1 22.51 21.47 -0.33
C MET A 1 22.47 21.50 -1.85
N ASN A 2 23.14 20.55 -2.51
CA ASN A 2 23.16 20.51 -3.97
C ASN A 2 21.76 20.09 -4.47
N LYS A 3 21.00 21.00 -5.11
CA LYS A 3 19.72 20.68 -5.74
C LYS A 3 20.02 19.87 -7.01
N ALA A 4 20.05 18.55 -6.89
CA ALA A 4 20.05 17.67 -8.06
C ALA A 4 18.68 17.80 -8.75
N ALA A 5 18.61 18.62 -9.80
CA ALA A 5 17.42 18.70 -10.63
C ALA A 5 17.38 17.47 -11.54
N TYR A 6 16.39 16.60 -11.34
CA TYR A 6 16.18 15.43 -12.19
C TYR A 6 15.02 15.68 -13.15
N ALA A 7 15.29 15.60 -14.45
CA ALA A 7 14.25 15.75 -15.47
C ALA A 7 13.46 14.44 -15.60
N LEU A 8 12.22 14.45 -15.12
CA LEU A 8 11.32 13.30 -15.18
C LEU A 8 10.42 13.35 -16.43
N LYS A 9 10.39 12.28 -17.21
CA LYS A 9 9.43 12.10 -18.30
C LYS A 9 8.22 11.32 -17.78
N LEU A 10 7.04 11.91 -17.90
CA LEU A 10 5.77 11.32 -17.47
C LEU A 10 4.85 11.14 -18.68
N PRO A 11 4.03 10.08 -18.72
CA PRO A 11 2.90 10.00 -19.64
C PRO A 11 2.00 11.23 -19.48
N GLN A 12 1.45 11.74 -20.59
CA GLN A 12 0.69 12.99 -20.60
C GLN A 12 -0.52 12.94 -19.65
N SER A 13 -1.23 11.82 -19.60
CA SER A 13 -2.38 11.62 -18.69
C SER A 13 -1.99 11.75 -17.23
N LEU A 14 -0.88 11.12 -16.83
CA LEU A 14 -0.37 11.17 -15.46
C LEU A 14 0.09 12.58 -15.07
N LYS A 15 0.80 13.26 -15.99
CA LYS A 15 1.21 14.66 -15.79
C LYS A 15 0.00 15.56 -15.55
N THR A 16 -1.05 15.44 -16.37
CA THR A 16 -2.28 16.24 -16.22
C THR A 16 -2.96 15.98 -14.88
N ALA A 17 -3.06 14.71 -14.45
CA ALA A 17 -3.65 14.35 -13.17
C ALA A 17 -2.85 14.93 -11.99
N ALA A 18 -1.52 14.76 -11.99
CA ALA A 18 -0.65 15.32 -10.95
C ALA A 18 -0.70 16.86 -10.92
N GLN A 19 -0.80 17.53 -12.07
CA GLN A 19 -0.96 18.99 -12.14
C GLN A 19 -2.31 19.47 -11.60
N ARG A 20 -3.38 18.69 -11.76
CA ARG A 20 -4.69 19.00 -11.15
C ARG A 20 -4.59 18.92 -9.63
N LEU A 21 -4.06 17.81 -9.10
CA LEU A 21 -3.91 17.59 -7.66
C LEU A 21 -2.97 18.62 -7.02
N ALA A 22 -1.82 18.91 -7.64
CA ALA A 22 -0.90 19.93 -7.13
C ALA A 22 -1.55 21.33 -7.05
N ARG A 23 -2.44 21.67 -8.00
CA ARG A 23 -3.20 22.93 -7.97
C ARG A 23 -4.24 22.94 -6.86
N GLU A 24 -4.94 21.83 -6.64
CA GLU A 24 -5.89 21.66 -5.53
C GLU A 24 -5.19 21.82 -4.17
N ASP A 25 -3.97 21.30 -4.06
CA ASP A 25 -3.12 21.40 -2.88
C ASP A 25 -2.36 22.75 -2.76
N GLY A 26 -2.47 23.63 -3.75
CA GLY A 26 -1.81 24.95 -3.76
C GLY A 26 -0.28 24.91 -3.86
N VAL A 27 0.30 23.82 -4.38
CA VAL A 27 1.75 23.62 -4.49
C VAL A 27 2.21 23.46 -5.94
N SER A 28 3.52 23.61 -6.18
CA SER A 28 4.09 23.31 -7.50
C SER A 28 4.05 21.81 -7.80
N LEU A 29 3.98 21.44 -9.09
CA LEU A 29 4.05 20.04 -9.51
C LEU A 29 5.29 19.33 -8.99
N ASN A 30 6.45 19.99 -9.00
CA ASN A 30 7.69 19.39 -8.52
C ASN A 30 7.65 19.13 -7.01
N GLN A 31 7.08 20.05 -6.23
CA GLN A 31 6.91 19.86 -4.79
C GLN A 31 5.93 18.71 -4.52
N TRP A 32 4.82 18.67 -5.23
CA TRP A 32 3.83 17.62 -5.13
C TRP A 32 4.43 16.23 -5.42
N ILE A 33 5.19 16.10 -6.52
CA ILE A 33 5.92 14.87 -6.86
C ILE A 33 6.95 14.51 -5.79
N THR A 34 7.64 15.50 -5.23
CA THR A 34 8.64 15.27 -4.18
C THR A 34 8.00 14.68 -2.92
N VAL A 35 6.84 15.20 -2.51
CA VAL A 35 6.08 14.68 -1.37
C VAL A 35 5.58 13.27 -1.66
N ALA A 36 4.94 13.05 -2.81
CA ALA A 36 4.46 11.73 -3.20
C ALA A 36 5.60 10.68 -3.25
N LEU A 37 6.80 11.07 -3.69
CA LEU A 37 7.97 10.20 -3.67
C LEU A 37 8.41 9.88 -2.23
N ALA A 38 8.48 10.88 -1.35
CA ALA A 38 8.82 10.68 0.05
C ALA A 38 7.83 9.74 0.75
N GLU A 39 6.52 9.90 0.48
CA GLU A 39 5.48 9.00 0.98
C GLU A 39 5.69 7.57 0.49
N LYS A 40 5.96 7.38 -0.81
CA LYS A 40 6.18 6.05 -1.37
C LYS A 40 7.43 5.39 -0.78
N VAL A 41 8.53 6.13 -0.64
CA VAL A 41 9.77 5.64 -0.03
C VAL A 41 9.52 5.25 1.42
N GLY A 42 8.91 6.15 2.21
CA GLY A 42 8.59 5.87 3.60
C GLY A 42 7.69 4.64 3.75
N ALA A 43 6.65 4.51 2.93
CA ALA A 43 5.78 3.34 2.94
C ALA A 43 6.53 2.04 2.61
N VAL A 44 7.40 2.05 1.60
CA VAL A 44 8.17 0.86 1.21
C VAL A 44 9.19 0.46 2.27
N GLU A 45 9.95 1.43 2.79
CA GLU A 45 10.99 1.17 3.78
C GLU A 45 10.41 0.72 5.13
N THR A 46 9.24 1.25 5.51
CA THR A 46 8.65 0.95 6.82
C THR A 46 7.65 -0.20 6.82
N ALA A 47 7.22 -0.69 5.65
CA ALA A 47 6.16 -1.72 5.56
C ALA A 47 6.48 -2.96 6.40
N ALA A 48 7.68 -3.53 6.26
CA ALA A 48 8.08 -4.74 6.97
C ALA A 48 8.06 -4.55 8.50
N ASP A 49 8.64 -3.46 8.98
CA ASP A 49 8.68 -3.12 10.40
C ASP A 49 7.29 -2.83 10.95
N PHE A 50 6.42 -2.16 10.17
CA PHE A 50 5.03 -1.93 10.53
C PHE A 50 4.29 -3.25 10.75
N PHE A 51 4.37 -4.19 9.81
CA PHE A 51 3.71 -5.49 9.94
C PHE A 51 4.28 -6.33 11.08
N LYS A 52 5.61 -6.29 11.29
CA LYS A 52 6.26 -6.95 12.42
C LYS A 52 5.75 -6.42 13.76
N ARG A 53 5.65 -5.09 13.92
CA ARG A 53 5.11 -4.47 15.13
C ARG A 53 3.62 -4.75 15.30
N ARG A 54 2.84 -4.63 14.23
CA ARG A 54 1.39 -4.89 14.25
C ARG A 54 1.07 -6.34 14.64
N GLY A 55 1.87 -7.29 14.16
CA GLY A 55 1.71 -8.71 14.47
C GLY A 55 2.37 -9.16 15.79
N SER A 56 3.07 -8.28 16.51
CA SER A 56 3.86 -8.68 17.69
C SER A 56 3.04 -9.28 18.83
N ASN A 57 1.77 -8.88 18.97
CA ASN A 57 0.85 -9.42 19.96
C ASN A 57 -0.17 -10.40 19.35
N ALA A 58 0.04 -10.86 18.11
CA ALA A 58 -0.86 -11.81 17.48
C ALA A 58 -0.74 -13.18 18.17
N SER A 59 -1.88 -13.77 18.50
CA SER A 59 -2.01 -15.06 19.16
C SER A 59 -2.64 -16.06 18.19
N PRO A 60 -2.01 -17.22 17.93
CA PRO A 60 -2.64 -18.28 17.14
C PRO A 60 -3.95 -18.78 17.74
N ALA A 61 -4.13 -18.69 19.07
CA ALA A 61 -5.35 -19.08 19.74
C ALA A 61 -6.51 -18.11 19.42
N ASP A 62 -6.25 -16.80 19.43
CA ASP A 62 -7.25 -15.78 19.08
C ASP A 62 -7.68 -15.92 17.61
N PHE A 63 -6.71 -16.28 16.74
CA PHE A 63 -7.00 -16.58 15.34
C PHE A 63 -7.90 -17.81 15.21
N GLN A 64 -7.60 -18.90 15.93
CA GLN A 64 -8.44 -20.10 15.93
C GLN A 64 -9.85 -19.81 16.45
N GLU A 65 -10.01 -19.04 17.53
CA GLU A 65 -11.33 -18.67 18.06
C GLU A 65 -12.18 -17.90 17.03
N ILE A 66 -11.55 -17.09 16.18
CA ILE A 66 -12.24 -16.42 15.08
C ILE A 66 -12.68 -17.44 14.01
N LEU A 67 -11.82 -18.39 13.65
CA LEU A 67 -12.13 -19.43 12.67
C LEU A 67 -13.25 -20.35 13.15
N ASP A 68 -13.31 -20.66 14.44
CA ASP A 68 -14.33 -21.52 15.03
C ASP A 68 -15.75 -20.91 14.95
N LYS A 69 -15.88 -19.60 14.65
CA LYS A 69 -17.16 -18.94 14.40
C LYS A 69 -17.71 -19.23 13.00
N VAL A 70 -16.88 -19.73 12.09
CA VAL A 70 -17.30 -20.12 10.74
C VAL A 70 -18.03 -21.44 10.81
N ARG A 71 -19.20 -21.53 10.16
CA ARG A 71 -19.97 -22.78 10.09
C ARG A 71 -19.17 -23.83 9.31
N SER A 72 -19.11 -25.05 9.85
CA SER A 72 -18.44 -26.19 9.21
C SER A 72 -19.25 -26.79 8.07
N ASP A 73 -19.57 -25.97 7.06
CA ASP A 73 -20.21 -26.42 5.82
C ASP A 73 -19.17 -27.03 4.86
N PRO A 74 -19.59 -27.91 3.93
CA PRO A 74 -18.72 -28.29 2.82
C PRO A 74 -18.29 -27.05 2.02
N PRO A 75 -17.09 -27.07 1.41
CA PRO A 75 -16.63 -25.98 0.55
C PRO A 75 -17.64 -25.64 -0.55
N THR A 76 -17.63 -24.39 -0.98
CA THR A 76 -18.40 -24.00 -2.17
C THR A 76 -17.85 -24.75 -3.38
N LYS A 77 -18.72 -25.09 -4.33
CA LYS A 77 -18.28 -25.67 -5.61
C LYS A 77 -17.17 -24.83 -6.23
N ASP A 78 -16.10 -25.48 -6.66
CA ASP A 78 -14.87 -24.90 -7.22
C ASP A 78 -13.94 -24.20 -6.21
N ASP A 79 -14.24 -24.28 -4.91
CA ASP A 79 -13.40 -23.82 -3.78
C ASP A 79 -12.90 -25.02 -2.93
N GLU A 80 -13.02 -26.24 -3.47
CA GLU A 80 -12.49 -27.44 -2.86
C GLU A 80 -10.95 -27.45 -2.88
N LEU A 81 -10.34 -28.10 -1.87
CA LEU A 81 -8.91 -28.36 -1.90
C LEU A 81 -8.55 -29.25 -3.11
N PRO A 82 -7.40 -29.03 -3.77
CA PRO A 82 -6.97 -29.89 -4.85
C PRO A 82 -6.79 -31.33 -4.36
N GLU A 83 -7.32 -32.30 -5.11
CA GLU A 83 -6.95 -33.70 -4.92
C GLU A 83 -5.54 -33.90 -5.51
N TRP A 84 -4.56 -34.21 -4.66
CA TRP A 84 -3.18 -34.53 -5.03
C TRP A 84 -2.94 -36.04 -5.07
#